data_AF-A0A814TSC4-F1
#
_entry.id   AF-A0A814TSC4-F1
#
_cell.length_a   1.000
_cell.length_b   1.000
_cell.length_c   1.000
_cell.angle_alpha   90.00
_cell.angle_beta   90.00
_cell.angle_gamma   90.00
#
_symmetry.space_group_name_H-M   'P 1'
#
loop_
_entity.id
_entity.type
_entity.pdbx_description
1 polymer ?
#
loop_
_entity_poly.entity_id
_entity_poly.type
_entity_poly.pdbx_seq_one_letter_code
_entity_poly.pdbx_strand_id
1 'polypeptide(L)'
;MAITLERPIYFWPKLFDNKMGNKRCNYKKENLKKAIKAYKNHEMSSATAAKAFDVPESTIRKHKSNPVLNIGGDRPRFLTDHQEEYLAVLFRQLETIGARLTKDMVLKIAGEYMSLVRQGRLD
;
A
#
# COMPACT_ATOMS: atom_id res chain seq x y z
N MET A 1 54.61 6.79 0.53
CA MET A 1 53.95 5.48 0.35
C MET A 1 52.49 5.66 0.72
N ALA A 2 51.60 5.74 -0.27
CA ALA A 2 50.17 5.94 -0.06
C ALA A 2 49.44 4.71 -0.60
N ILE A 3 48.73 4.00 0.27
CA ILE A 3 47.91 2.84 -0.09
C ILE A 3 46.54 3.39 -0.48
N THR A 4 46.27 3.46 -1.78
CA THR A 4 44.94 3.76 -2.30
C THR A 4 44.05 2.53 -2.15
N LEU A 5 43.15 2.56 -1.16
CA LEU A 5 42.07 1.58 -1.05
C LEU A 5 41.01 1.88 -2.11
N GLU A 6 41.22 1.37 -3.32
CA GLU A 6 40.19 1.33 -4.35
C GLU A 6 39.10 0.34 -3.91
N ARG A 7 38.04 0.87 -3.29
CA ARG A 7 36.81 0.10 -3.09
C ARG A 7 36.20 -0.15 -4.46
N PRO A 8 35.98 -1.40 -4.88
CA PRO A 8 35.24 -1.66 -6.11
C PRO A 8 33.81 -1.21 -5.89
N ILE A 9 33.41 -0.16 -6.61
CA ILE A 9 32.01 0.24 -6.74
C ILE A 9 31.34 -0.91 -7.48
N TYR A 10 30.58 -1.74 -6.77
CA TYR A 10 29.73 -2.73 -7.41
C TYR A 10 28.70 -1.98 -8.27
N PHE A 11 29.01 -1.86 -9.55
CA PHE A 11 28.09 -1.48 -10.61
C PHE A 11 27.09 -2.63 -10.73
N TRP A 12 25.84 -2.41 -10.31
CA TRP A 12 24.72 -3.32 -10.54
C TRP A 12 23.89 -2.84 -11.73
N PRO A 13 24.34 -3.00 -12.99
CA PRO A 13 23.45 -2.85 -14.12
C PRO A 13 22.64 -4.15 -14.22
N LYS A 14 21.31 -4.04 -14.39
CA LYS A 14 20.37 -5.15 -14.69
C LYS A 14 19.63 -5.85 -13.53
N LEU A 15 19.30 -5.15 -12.44
CA LEU A 15 18.21 -5.60 -11.56
C LEU A 15 16.86 -4.90 -11.78
N PHE A 16 16.80 -3.92 -12.68
CA PHE A 16 15.56 -3.21 -12.99
C PHE A 16 15.18 -3.35 -14.46
N ASP A 17 15.32 -4.55 -15.04
CA ASP A 17 14.44 -4.92 -16.15
C ASP A 17 13.06 -5.22 -15.56
N ASN A 18 12.30 -4.16 -15.28
CA ASN A 18 10.88 -4.22 -14.94
C ASN A 18 10.04 -4.59 -16.20
N LYS A 19 10.49 -5.59 -16.97
CA LYS A 19 9.84 -6.16 -18.16
C LYS A 19 8.83 -7.27 -17.81
N MET A 20 8.29 -7.23 -16.60
CA MET A 20 7.04 -7.91 -16.29
C MET A 20 6.11 -6.87 -15.66
N GLY A 21 5.45 -6.08 -16.52
CA GLY A 21 4.30 -5.31 -16.12
C GLY A 21 3.39 -6.23 -15.30
N ASN A 22 3.18 -5.87 -14.04
CA ASN A 22 2.40 -6.67 -13.10
C ASN A 22 1.02 -6.88 -13.74
N LYS A 23 0.74 -8.09 -14.26
CA LYS A 23 -0.61 -8.53 -14.66
C LYS A 23 -1.48 -8.73 -13.40
N ARG A 24 -1.46 -7.76 -12.48
CA ARG A 24 -2.26 -7.78 -11.27
C ARG A 24 -3.69 -7.48 -11.68
N CYS A 25 -4.49 -8.55 -11.70
CA CYS A 25 -5.92 -8.55 -11.43
C CYS A 25 -6.72 -7.45 -12.13
N ASN A 26 -7.06 -7.66 -13.41
CA ASN A 26 -7.98 -6.77 -14.14
C ASN A 26 -9.46 -6.97 -13.74
N TYR A 27 -9.77 -7.82 -12.74
CA TYR A 27 -11.14 -8.05 -12.33
C TYR A 27 -11.63 -6.94 -11.40
N LYS A 28 -12.88 -6.51 -11.61
CA LYS A 28 -13.51 -5.48 -10.77
C LYS A 28 -13.72 -6.01 -9.34
N LYS A 29 -13.50 -5.15 -8.34
CA LYS A 29 -13.71 -5.48 -6.91
C LYS A 29 -15.15 -5.96 -6.63
N GLU A 30 -16.12 -5.40 -7.34
CA GLU A 30 -17.53 -5.78 -7.20
C GLU A 30 -17.81 -7.20 -7.70
N ASN A 31 -17.21 -7.58 -8.83
CA ASN A 31 -17.33 -8.92 -9.40
C ASN A 31 -16.74 -9.96 -8.44
N LEU A 32 -15.62 -9.63 -7.80
CA LEU A 32 -15.01 -10.45 -6.76
C LEU A 32 -15.97 -10.70 -5.59
N LYS A 33 -16.61 -9.65 -5.08
CA LYS A 33 -17.56 -9.75 -3.96
C LYS A 33 -18.77 -10.63 -4.34
N LYS A 34 -19.32 -10.44 -5.54
CA LYS A 34 -20.44 -11.24 -6.04
C LYS A 34 -20.06 -12.72 -6.21
N ALA A 35 -18.90 -12.99 -6.81
CA ALA A 35 -18.38 -14.35 -6.99
C ALA A 35 -18.13 -15.08 -5.67
N ILE A 36 -17.54 -14.39 -4.68
CA ILE A 36 -17.32 -14.96 -3.34
C ILE A 36 -18.66 -15.24 -2.65
N LYS A 37 -19.64 -14.33 -2.75
CA LYS A 37 -20.95 -14.51 -2.13
C LYS A 37 -21.68 -15.73 -2.70
N ALA A 38 -21.77 -15.84 -4.03
CA ALA A 38 -22.38 -16.98 -4.70
C ALA A 38 -21.70 -18.32 -4.34
N TYR A 39 -20.36 -18.32 -4.26
CA TYR A 39 -19.59 -19.51 -3.88
C TYR A 39 -19.72 -19.86 -2.38
N LYS A 40 -19.81 -18.88 -1.49
CA LYS A 40 -20.02 -19.09 -0.04
C LYS A 40 -21.41 -19.59 0.29
N ASN A 41 -22.42 -19.08 -0.40
CA ASN A 41 -23.82 -19.48 -0.24
C ASN A 41 -24.13 -20.84 -0.87
N HIS A 42 -23.14 -21.52 -1.46
CA HIS A 42 -23.30 -22.77 -2.20
C HIS A 42 -24.27 -22.68 -3.40
N GLU A 43 -24.58 -21.47 -3.87
CA GLU A 43 -25.39 -21.22 -5.06
C GLU A 43 -24.65 -21.65 -6.35
N MET A 44 -23.31 -21.57 -6.33
CA MET A 44 -22.45 -21.95 -7.45
C MET A 44 -21.15 -22.62 -6.99
N SER A 45 -20.56 -23.44 -7.85
CA SER A 45 -19.20 -23.97 -7.65
C SER A 45 -18.15 -22.91 -7.99
N SER A 46 -16.91 -23.09 -7.51
CA SER A 46 -15.83 -22.15 -7.78
C SER A 46 -15.55 -21.97 -9.28
N ALA A 47 -15.66 -23.04 -10.05
CA ALA A 47 -15.48 -23.03 -11.50
C ALA A 47 -16.61 -22.30 -12.24
N THR A 48 -17.88 -22.45 -11.81
CA THR A 48 -19.00 -21.71 -12.41
C THR A 48 -18.98 -20.24 -12.03
N ALA A 49 -18.69 -19.92 -10.77
CA ALA A 49 -18.53 -18.52 -10.34
C ALA A 49 -17.37 -17.82 -11.05
N ALA A 50 -16.26 -18.52 -11.32
CA ALA A 50 -15.13 -17.96 -12.06
C ALA A 50 -15.52 -17.49 -13.47
N LYS A 51 -16.26 -18.34 -14.19
CA LYS A 51 -16.76 -18.03 -15.54
C LYS A 51 -17.82 -16.92 -15.53
N ALA A 52 -18.72 -16.94 -14.54
CA ALA A 52 -19.83 -15.98 -14.47
C ALA A 52 -19.38 -14.55 -14.15
N PHE A 53 -18.34 -14.39 -13.34
CA PHE A 53 -17.90 -13.07 -12.83
C PHE A 53 -16.55 -12.61 -13.38
N ASP A 54 -15.94 -13.37 -14.29
CA ASP A 54 -14.62 -13.11 -14.85
C ASP A 54 -13.55 -12.91 -13.74
N VAL A 55 -13.53 -13.86 -12.80
CA VAL A 55 -12.58 -13.89 -11.69
C VAL A 55 -11.87 -15.25 -11.70
N PRO A 56 -10.55 -15.32 -11.59
CA PRO A 56 -9.85 -16.60 -11.54
C PRO A 56 -10.35 -17.50 -10.40
N GLU A 57 -10.51 -18.78 -10.68
CA GLU A 57 -11.00 -19.76 -9.70
C GLU A 57 -10.12 -19.82 -8.44
N SER A 58 -8.80 -19.78 -8.64
CA SER A 58 -7.81 -19.76 -7.57
C SER A 58 -7.99 -18.57 -6.63
N THR A 59 -8.35 -17.41 -7.18
CA THR A 59 -8.66 -16.19 -6.44
C THR A 59 -9.92 -16.37 -5.59
N ILE A 60 -11.01 -16.88 -6.17
CA ILE A 60 -12.26 -17.15 -5.43
C ILE A 60 -12.03 -18.12 -4.27
N ARG A 61 -11.31 -19.23 -4.52
CA ARG A 61 -10.98 -20.23 -3.48
C ARG A 61 -10.14 -19.63 -2.36
N LYS A 62 -9.11 -18.85 -2.68
CA LYS A 62 -8.27 -18.13 -1.71
C LYS A 62 -9.09 -17.21 -0.80
N HIS A 63 -10.15 -16.61 -1.33
CA HIS A 63 -11.01 -15.67 -0.60
C HIS A 63 -12.13 -16.33 0.21
N LYS A 64 -12.47 -17.59 -0.10
CA LYS A 64 -13.34 -18.37 0.78
C LYS A 64 -12.62 -18.71 2.09
N SER A 65 -11.38 -19.16 2.00
CA SER A 65 -10.56 -19.52 3.18
C SER A 65 -10.08 -18.31 3.97
N ASN A 66 -9.81 -17.19 3.30
CA ASN A 66 -9.43 -15.94 3.95
C ASN A 66 -10.40 -14.82 3.54
N PRO A 67 -11.49 -14.59 4.30
CA PRO A 67 -12.48 -13.56 3.99
C PRO A 67 -11.91 -12.15 4.15
N VAL A 68 -10.83 -11.99 4.92
CA VAL A 68 -10.12 -10.73 5.09
C VAL A 68 -9.13 -10.60 3.94
N LEU A 69 -9.64 -10.11 2.83
CA LEU A 69 -8.75 -9.56 1.82
C LEU A 69 -8.37 -8.15 2.15
N ASN A 70 -7.12 -8.02 2.54
CA ASN A 70 -6.28 -6.89 2.19
C ASN A 70 -6.27 -6.79 0.64
N ILE A 71 -7.30 -6.13 0.09
CA ILE A 71 -7.39 -5.71 -1.30
C ILE A 71 -6.32 -4.63 -1.47
N GLY A 72 -5.09 -5.08 -1.75
CA GLY A 72 -3.88 -4.32 -1.46
C GLY A 72 -3.50 -4.55 -0.01
N GLY A 73 -2.27 -4.98 0.26
CA GLY A 73 -1.74 -4.94 1.62
C GLY A 73 -1.94 -3.52 2.12
N ASP A 74 -2.88 -3.32 3.04
CA ASP A 74 -3.11 -2.01 3.63
C ASP A 74 -1.75 -1.58 4.18
N ARG A 75 -1.26 -0.43 3.72
CA ARG A 75 -0.05 0.14 4.27
C ARG A 75 -0.29 0.22 5.78
N PRO A 76 0.63 -0.29 6.63
CA PRO A 76 0.47 -0.14 8.06
C PRO A 76 0.22 1.34 8.36
N ARG A 77 -0.98 1.63 8.86
CA ARG A 77 -1.38 2.99 9.21
C ARG A 77 -0.80 3.27 10.57
N PHE A 78 0.17 4.19 10.60
CA PHE A 78 0.79 4.63 11.83
C PHE A 78 -0.01 5.75 12.50
N LEU A 79 -0.89 6.41 11.74
CA LEU A 79 -1.75 7.50 12.15
C LEU A 79 -3.23 7.14 11.89
N THR A 80 -4.12 7.75 12.67
CA THR A 80 -5.56 7.72 12.38
C THR A 80 -5.89 8.69 11.24
N ASP A 81 -7.04 8.51 10.59
CA ASP A 81 -7.47 9.39 9.49
C ASP A 81 -7.51 10.87 9.93
N HIS A 82 -7.93 11.15 11.17
CA HIS A 82 -7.99 12.50 11.74
C HIS A 82 -6.59 13.12 11.95
N GLN A 83 -5.60 12.29 12.33
CA GLN A 83 -4.22 12.74 12.53
C GLN A 83 -3.54 13.03 11.19
N GLU A 84 -3.78 12.19 10.18
CA GLU A 84 -3.30 12.44 8.81
C GLU A 84 -3.92 13.73 8.23
N GLU A 85 -5.23 13.93 8.43
CA GLU A 85 -5.92 15.13 7.97
C GLU A 85 -5.40 16.39 8.67
N TYR A 86 -5.18 16.34 9.98
CA TYR A 86 -4.59 17.46 10.73
C TYR A 86 -3.20 17.86 10.20
N LEU A 87 -2.32 16.89 9.98
CA LEU A 87 -1.00 17.15 9.38
C LEU A 87 -1.11 17.73 7.96
N ALA A 88 -2.05 17.23 7.15
CA ALA A 88 -2.27 17.76 5.81
C ALA A 88 -2.72 19.23 5.83
N VAL A 89 -3.62 19.60 6.76
CA VAL A 89 -4.05 21.00 6.95
C VAL A 89 -2.88 21.88 7.38
N LEU A 90 -2.07 21.43 8.35
CA LEU A 90 -0.88 22.17 8.80
C LEU A 90 0.12 22.42 7.66
N PHE A 91 0.40 21.41 6.83
CA PHE A 91 1.32 21.58 5.71
C PHE A 91 0.78 22.56 4.67
N ARG A 92 -0.52 22.52 4.36
CA ARG A 92 -1.15 23.51 3.48
C ARG A 92 -1.04 24.93 4.03
N GLN A 93 -1.26 25.11 5.33
CA GLN A 93 -1.13 26.42 5.99
C GLN A 93 0.32 26.93 5.92
N LEU A 94 1.30 26.07 6.17
CA LEU A 94 2.71 26.42 6.05
C LEU A 94 3.11 26.83 4.63
N GLU A 95 2.57 26.18 3.59
CA GLU A 95 2.78 26.60 2.20
C GLU A 95 2.18 27.99 1.94
N THR A 96 0.98 28.28 2.49
CA THR A 96 0.35 29.61 2.31
C THR A 96 1.12 30.75 2.97
N ILE A 97 1.90 30.46 4.02
CA ILE A 97 2.76 31.44 4.71
C ILE A 97 4.08 31.66 3.92
N GLY A 98 4.27 30.98 2.80
CA GLY A 98 5.44 31.11 1.93
C GLY A 98 6.63 30.24 2.35
N ALA A 99 6.43 29.30 3.29
CA ALA A 99 7.46 28.34 3.61
C ALA A 99 7.57 27.31 2.47
N ARG A 100 8.75 27.20 1.86
CA ARG A 100 9.02 26.16 0.87
C ARG A 100 9.21 24.82 1.59
N LEU A 101 8.13 24.06 1.73
CA LEU A 101 8.14 22.75 2.35
C LEU A 101 8.94 21.76 1.48
N THR A 102 10.11 21.38 1.98
CA THR A 102 10.91 20.31 1.38
C THR A 102 10.47 18.96 1.95
N LYS A 103 10.69 17.90 1.19
CA LYS A 103 10.36 16.53 1.61
C LYS A 103 10.98 16.17 2.97
N ASP A 104 12.22 16.59 3.22
CA ASP A 104 12.93 16.28 4.47
C ASP A 104 12.31 16.98 5.68
N MET A 105 11.84 18.22 5.51
CA MET A 105 11.12 18.94 6.55
C MET A 105 9.79 18.27 6.89
N VAL A 106 9.03 17.87 5.88
CA VAL A 106 7.76 17.13 6.05
C VAL A 106 7.99 15.83 6.81
N LEU A 107 9.02 15.06 6.43
CA LEU A 107 9.36 13.81 7.10
C LEU A 107 9.80 14.03 8.56
N LYS A 108 10.57 15.08 8.83
CA LYS A 108 11.00 15.43 10.19
C LYS A 108 9.81 15.80 11.07
N ILE A 109 8.94 16.68 10.59
CA ILE A 109 7.73 17.12 11.31
C ILE A 109 6.80 15.93 11.56
N ALA A 110 6.55 15.09 10.55
CA ALA A 110 5.73 13.90 10.70
C ALA A 110 6.35 12.92 11.72
N GLY A 111 7.68 12.74 11.72
CA GLY A 111 8.37 11.88 12.68
C GLY A 111 8.31 12.39 14.12
N GLU A 112 8.43 13.70 14.33
CA GLU A 112 8.27 14.33 15.64
C GLU A 112 6.83 14.19 16.16
N TYR A 113 5.85 14.47 15.30
CA TYR A 113 4.43 14.30 15.62
C TYR A 113 4.10 12.86 16.03
N MET A 114 4.56 11.87 15.25
CA MET A 114 4.45 10.45 15.58
C MET A 114 5.02 10.10 16.96
N SER A 115 6.17 10.70 17.31
CA SER A 115 6.83 10.46 18.58
C SER A 115 6.03 11.01 19.76
N LEU A 116 5.38 12.17 19.58
CA LEU A 116 4.52 12.80 20.59
C LEU A 116 3.20 12.05 20.80
N VAL A 117 2.55 11.64 19.71
CA VAL A 117 1.33 10.81 19.76
C VAL A 117 1.61 9.50 20.50
N ARG A 118 2.74 8.84 20.21
CA ARG A 118 3.12 7.60 20.89
C ARG A 118 3.37 7.78 22.40
N GLN A 119 3.78 8.97 22.81
CA GLN A 119 3.97 9.32 24.22
C GLN A 119 2.67 9.74 24.94
N GLY A 120 1.53 9.76 24.24
CA GLY A 120 0.24 10.20 24.80
C GLY A 120 0.20 11.69 25.12
N ARG A 121 1.01 12.49 24.42
CA ARG A 121 1.11 13.95 24.66
C ARG A 121 0.21 14.78 23.75
N LEU A 122 -0.34 14.15 22.72
CA LEU A 122 -1.25 14.74 21.75
C LEU A 122 -2.33 13.70 21.46
N ASP A 123 -3.53 13.94 21.98
CA ASP A 123 -4.76 13.23 21.66
C ASP A 123 -5.75 14.21 21.01
#